data_AF-Q5ISW0-F1
#
_entry.id   AF-Q5ISW0-F1
#
_cell.length_a   1.000
_cell.length_b   1.000
_cell.length_c   1.000
_cell.angle_alpha   90.00
_cell.angle_beta   90.00
_cell.angle_gamma   90.00
#
_symmetry.space_group_name_H-M   'P 1'
#
loop_
_entity.id
_entity.type
_entity.pdbx_description
1 polymer ?
#
loop_
_entity_poly.entity_id
_entity_poly.type
_entity_poly.pdbx_seq_one_letter_code
_entity_poly.pdbx_strand_id
1 'polypeptide(L)'
;MSTIPDYNTNPGAFVGWLDVQALNTLPGNKNPKLTELVELLKGKITISADSSTALSKEQLEKLLAAYLTDPASINGGWAMGQFKGGQDAAIAAIKGVIERGAKQTPPVTHWTIPEFMLLSLSALTMERTDDDLITTFTGVMMFQDNQRKGLRDELAEMTAELKIYGVIQSEINQVLSAASNQTFKTNFNLMDYKLYGYESLAKFMEGGEFKLLSKMFSDEQVTKAQQDFTNAKNELEKVTSTSLNPKIQAEAKTDYERKKAIFEEIVETQIITLKTFLESDLKKSGAMSGIEAEYKYDKDNNKLGNFSTSVSDRSRPLNDQVSEKAARLNDVSSRYNAAIEALNRFIQKYDSIMRDILGAI
;
A
#
# COMPACT_ATOMS: atom_id res chain seq x y z
N MET A 1 -30.97 14.79 7.61
CA MET A 1 -30.37 13.48 7.30
C MET A 1 -29.09 13.36 8.09
N SER A 2 -28.85 12.21 8.74
CA SER A 2 -27.54 11.90 9.32
C SER A 2 -26.47 11.94 8.23
N THR A 3 -25.39 12.67 8.47
CA THR A 3 -24.25 12.75 7.55
C THR A 3 -23.73 11.35 7.26
N ILE A 4 -23.60 11.00 5.98
CA ILE A 4 -23.04 9.71 5.57
C ILE A 4 -21.56 9.68 6.01
N PRO A 5 -21.11 8.67 6.77
CA PRO A 5 -19.71 8.58 7.19
C PRO A 5 -18.76 8.40 6.00
N ASP A 6 -17.53 8.89 6.15
CA ASP A 6 -16.49 8.71 5.15
C ASP A 6 -16.05 7.24 5.08
N TYR A 7 -16.49 6.56 4.02
CA TYR A 7 -16.17 5.16 3.75
C TYR A 7 -14.75 4.96 3.20
N ASN A 8 -14.02 6.02 2.84
CA ASN A 8 -12.65 5.92 2.33
C ASN A 8 -11.64 5.71 3.45
N THR A 9 -11.78 6.45 4.55
CA THR A 9 -10.90 6.36 5.72
C THR A 9 -11.42 5.39 6.77
N ASN A 10 -12.74 5.19 6.84
CA ASN A 10 -13.34 4.29 7.81
C ASN A 10 -14.53 3.51 7.23
N PRO A 11 -14.27 2.53 6.33
CA PRO A 11 -15.32 1.72 5.72
C PRO A 11 -16.13 0.92 6.75
N GLY A 12 -15.52 0.55 7.89
CA GLY A 12 -16.22 -0.12 8.98
C GLY A 12 -17.30 0.74 9.63
N ALA A 13 -17.02 2.04 9.88
CA ALA A 13 -18.01 2.98 10.38
C ALA A 13 -19.15 3.23 9.37
N PHE A 14 -18.83 3.23 8.08
CA PHE A 14 -19.85 3.30 7.04
C PHE A 14 -20.76 2.07 7.03
N VAL A 15 -20.21 0.85 7.18
CA VAL A 15 -21.04 -0.36 7.32
C VAL A 15 -21.91 -0.33 8.57
N GLY A 16 -21.35 0.07 9.72
CA GLY A 16 -22.14 0.24 10.94
C GLY A 16 -23.24 1.31 10.78
N TRP A 17 -23.01 2.34 9.97
CA TRP A 17 -24.05 3.29 9.61
C TRP A 17 -25.14 2.67 8.73
N LEU A 18 -24.78 1.84 7.73
CA LEU A 18 -25.76 1.10 6.93
C LEU A 18 -26.64 0.20 7.80
N ASP A 19 -26.09 -0.43 8.84
CA ASP A 19 -26.83 -1.32 9.73
C ASP A 19 -27.96 -0.59 10.48
N VAL A 20 -27.72 0.65 10.88
CA VAL A 20 -28.70 1.46 11.63
C VAL A 20 -29.66 2.26 10.74
N GLN A 21 -29.40 2.35 9.43
CA GLN A 21 -30.32 3.01 8.50
C GLN A 21 -31.52 2.10 8.19
N ALA A 22 -32.71 2.68 8.21
CA ALA A 22 -33.89 2.04 7.64
C ALA A 22 -33.91 2.29 6.13
N LEU A 23 -34.14 1.26 5.32
CA LEU A 23 -34.12 1.39 3.85
C LEU A 23 -35.10 2.48 3.37
N ASN A 24 -36.26 2.60 4.01
CA ASN A 24 -37.29 3.58 3.65
C ASN A 24 -36.90 5.04 3.91
N THR A 25 -35.84 5.31 4.68
CA THR A 25 -35.33 6.66 4.94
C THR A 25 -34.22 7.09 3.98
N LEU A 26 -33.77 6.19 3.10
CA LEU A 26 -32.72 6.45 2.12
C LEU A 26 -33.32 7.01 0.82
N PRO A 27 -32.63 7.95 0.15
CA PRO A 27 -33.18 8.68 -1.01
C PRO A 27 -33.53 7.76 -2.18
N GLY A 28 -32.72 6.76 -2.44
CA GLY A 28 -32.89 5.84 -3.57
C GLY A 28 -33.85 4.69 -3.31
N ASN A 29 -34.55 4.63 -2.17
CA ASN A 29 -35.40 3.50 -1.82
C ASN A 29 -36.55 3.25 -2.80
N LYS A 30 -37.04 4.31 -3.43
CA LYS A 30 -38.09 4.29 -4.45
C LYS A 30 -37.54 4.32 -5.87
N ASN A 31 -36.22 4.29 -6.03
CA ASN A 31 -35.63 4.28 -7.35
C ASN A 31 -35.94 2.94 -8.03
N PRO A 32 -36.54 2.95 -9.24
CA PRO A 32 -36.99 1.73 -9.91
C PRO A 32 -35.83 0.79 -10.30
N LYS A 33 -34.59 1.28 -10.32
CA LYS A 33 -33.39 0.48 -10.64
C LYS A 33 -32.74 -0.18 -9.42
N LEU A 34 -33.15 0.14 -8.19
CA LEU A 34 -32.52 -0.39 -6.98
C LEU A 34 -32.49 -1.94 -6.99
N THR A 35 -33.64 -2.58 -7.18
CA THR A 35 -33.75 -4.04 -7.22
C THR A 35 -32.95 -4.65 -8.38
N GLU A 36 -32.95 -4.01 -9.54
CA GLU A 36 -32.20 -4.46 -10.72
C GLU A 36 -30.69 -4.43 -10.46
N LEU A 37 -30.19 -3.38 -9.83
CA LEU A 37 -28.76 -3.23 -9.48
C LEU A 37 -28.32 -4.25 -8.42
N VAL A 38 -29.16 -4.52 -7.40
CA VAL A 38 -28.88 -5.54 -6.37
C VAL A 38 -28.77 -6.92 -7.00
N GLU A 39 -29.73 -7.32 -7.85
CA GLU A 39 -29.68 -8.62 -8.53
C GLU A 39 -28.58 -8.71 -9.58
N LEU A 40 -28.19 -7.58 -10.20
CA LEU A 40 -27.06 -7.53 -11.14
C LEU A 40 -25.72 -7.87 -10.47
N LEU A 41 -25.52 -7.42 -9.22
CA LEU A 41 -24.30 -7.62 -8.45
C LEU A 41 -24.20 -9.00 -7.79
N LYS A 42 -25.36 -9.53 -7.39
CA LYS A 42 -25.49 -10.79 -6.66
C LYS A 42 -24.78 -11.95 -7.38
N GLY A 43 -23.84 -12.57 -6.67
CA GLY A 43 -23.09 -13.74 -7.15
C GLY A 43 -22.07 -13.44 -8.25
N LYS A 44 -21.94 -12.19 -8.70
CA LYS A 44 -20.95 -11.79 -9.71
C LYS A 44 -19.74 -11.12 -9.10
N ILE A 45 -19.98 -10.24 -8.13
CA ILE A 45 -18.91 -9.63 -7.33
C ILE A 45 -19.28 -9.63 -5.85
N THR A 46 -18.26 -9.57 -5.01
CA THR A 46 -18.36 -9.40 -3.56
C THR A 46 -17.89 -7.99 -3.21
N ILE A 47 -18.67 -7.28 -2.42
CA ILE A 47 -18.32 -5.94 -1.91
C ILE A 47 -18.14 -6.03 -0.40
N SER A 48 -17.13 -5.37 0.15
CA SER A 48 -16.80 -5.46 1.58
C SER A 48 -16.12 -4.20 2.12
N ALA A 49 -16.19 -4.00 3.45
CA ALA A 49 -15.45 -2.94 4.11
C ALA A 49 -13.93 -3.22 4.19
N ASP A 50 -13.59 -4.49 4.32
CA ASP A 50 -12.23 -5.02 4.35
C ASP A 50 -12.14 -6.25 3.43
N SER A 51 -10.95 -6.78 3.17
CA SER A 51 -10.80 -7.96 2.30
C SER A 51 -11.40 -9.26 2.84
N SER A 52 -12.09 -9.24 3.99
CA SER A 52 -12.51 -10.44 4.74
C SER A 52 -14.02 -10.62 4.92
N THR A 53 -14.82 -9.55 5.00
CA THR A 53 -16.28 -9.64 5.29
C THR A 53 -17.15 -9.01 4.22
N ALA A 54 -17.85 -9.86 3.45
CA ALA A 54 -18.80 -9.44 2.43
C ALA A 54 -20.02 -8.71 3.02
N LEU A 55 -20.49 -7.67 2.34
CA LEU A 55 -21.77 -7.03 2.63
C LEU A 55 -22.91 -8.04 2.46
N SER A 56 -23.83 -8.04 3.42
CA SER A 56 -25.10 -8.73 3.28
C SER A 56 -25.94 -8.11 2.15
N LYS A 57 -26.94 -8.86 1.65
CA LYS A 57 -27.88 -8.35 0.66
C LYS A 57 -28.54 -7.04 1.12
N GLU A 58 -28.92 -6.97 2.38
CA GLU A 58 -29.57 -5.79 2.96
C GLU A 58 -28.62 -4.60 3.01
N GLN A 59 -27.36 -4.79 3.43
CA GLN A 59 -26.35 -3.72 3.42
C GLN A 59 -26.05 -3.24 2.01
N LEU A 60 -25.98 -4.14 1.03
CA LEU A 60 -25.79 -3.77 -0.38
C LEU A 60 -26.96 -2.94 -0.92
N GLU A 61 -28.19 -3.33 -0.59
CA GLU A 61 -29.39 -2.58 -0.96
C GLU A 61 -29.41 -1.18 -0.34
N LYS A 62 -29.04 -1.07 0.95
CA LYS A 62 -28.89 0.23 1.63
C LYS A 62 -27.76 1.08 1.04
N LEU A 63 -26.62 0.47 0.68
CA LEU A 63 -25.52 1.17 0.03
C LEU A 63 -25.99 1.80 -1.29
N LEU A 64 -26.64 1.03 -2.16
CA LEU A 64 -27.14 1.55 -3.44
C LEU A 64 -28.22 2.62 -3.22
N ALA A 65 -29.16 2.38 -2.29
CA ALA A 65 -30.22 3.33 -1.97
C ALA A 65 -29.70 4.64 -1.35
N ALA A 66 -28.54 4.64 -0.67
CA ALA A 66 -27.94 5.85 -0.13
C ALA A 66 -27.47 6.83 -1.22
N TYR A 67 -27.15 6.32 -2.42
CA TYR A 67 -26.58 7.12 -3.51
C TYR A 67 -27.48 7.25 -4.75
N LEU A 68 -28.44 6.35 -4.94
CA LEU A 68 -29.44 6.50 -5.99
C LEU A 68 -30.35 7.69 -5.71
N THR A 69 -30.66 8.45 -6.77
CA THR A 69 -31.57 9.60 -6.70
C THR A 69 -33.04 9.16 -6.54
N ASP A 70 -33.80 9.87 -5.70
CA ASP A 70 -35.25 9.68 -5.58
C ASP A 70 -35.94 10.18 -6.87
N PRO A 71 -36.72 9.36 -7.60
CA PRO A 71 -37.49 9.84 -8.75
C PRO A 71 -38.40 11.03 -8.43
N ALA A 72 -38.89 11.14 -7.19
CA ALA A 72 -39.79 12.21 -6.77
C ALA A 72 -39.09 13.56 -6.54
N SER A 73 -37.74 13.59 -6.43
CA SER A 73 -37.01 14.86 -6.35
C SER A 73 -36.83 15.54 -7.71
N ILE A 74 -37.03 14.80 -8.81
CA ILE A 74 -36.81 15.29 -10.17
C ILE A 74 -38.02 16.06 -10.68
N ASN A 75 -37.82 17.36 -10.94
CA ASN A 75 -38.87 18.26 -11.43
C ASN A 75 -38.57 18.77 -12.85
N GLY A 76 -39.55 18.67 -13.75
CA GLY A 76 -39.46 19.18 -15.14
C GLY A 76 -39.13 18.11 -16.19
N GLY A 77 -39.63 18.30 -17.42
CA GLY A 77 -39.55 17.29 -18.50
C GLY A 77 -38.13 17.00 -18.99
N TRP A 78 -37.26 18.00 -19.02
CA TRP A 78 -35.85 17.86 -19.40
C TRP A 78 -35.04 17.10 -18.35
N ALA A 79 -35.23 17.45 -17.07
CA ALA A 79 -34.61 16.76 -15.93
C ALA A 79 -35.06 15.29 -15.85
N MET A 80 -36.34 14.99 -16.15
CA MET A 80 -36.85 13.62 -16.22
C MET A 80 -36.22 12.80 -17.37
N GLY A 81 -35.91 13.43 -18.51
CA GLY A 81 -35.18 12.80 -19.61
C GLY A 81 -33.73 12.45 -19.22
N GLN A 82 -33.03 13.37 -18.56
CA GLN A 82 -31.68 13.13 -18.02
C GLN A 82 -31.69 12.07 -16.92
N PHE A 83 -32.69 12.08 -16.05
CA PHE A 83 -32.88 11.09 -15.00
C PHE A 83 -33.00 9.66 -15.55
N LYS A 84 -33.81 9.47 -16.61
CA LYS A 84 -33.92 8.17 -17.29
C LYS A 84 -32.58 7.75 -17.92
N GLY A 85 -31.89 8.67 -18.60
CA GLY A 85 -30.59 8.39 -19.21
C GLY A 85 -29.51 8.02 -18.20
N GLY A 86 -29.45 8.68 -17.05
CA GLY A 86 -28.46 8.33 -16.02
C GLY A 86 -28.80 7.07 -15.22
N GLN A 87 -30.07 6.67 -15.12
CA GLN A 87 -30.44 5.35 -14.60
C GLN A 87 -29.85 4.21 -15.45
N ASP A 88 -29.92 4.33 -16.78
CA ASP A 88 -29.33 3.34 -17.68
C ASP A 88 -27.80 3.40 -17.63
N ALA A 89 -27.22 4.59 -17.41
CA ALA A 89 -25.79 4.75 -17.17
C ALA A 89 -25.34 4.04 -15.87
N ALA A 90 -26.15 4.04 -14.80
CA ALA A 90 -25.87 3.31 -13.56
C ALA A 90 -25.72 1.80 -13.81
N ILE A 91 -26.66 1.23 -14.57
CA ILE A 91 -26.64 -0.19 -14.96
C ILE A 91 -25.40 -0.48 -15.83
N ALA A 92 -25.10 0.37 -16.81
CA ALA A 92 -23.93 0.21 -17.66
C ALA A 92 -22.61 0.32 -16.89
N ALA A 93 -22.51 1.25 -15.93
CA ALA A 93 -21.33 1.41 -15.09
C ALA A 93 -21.08 0.17 -14.21
N ILE A 94 -22.12 -0.36 -13.56
CA ILE A 94 -22.00 -1.58 -12.74
C ILE A 94 -21.66 -2.79 -13.60
N LYS A 95 -22.25 -2.95 -14.79
CA LYS A 95 -21.82 -4.00 -15.75
C LYS A 95 -20.35 -3.85 -16.11
N GLY A 96 -19.89 -2.63 -16.36
CA GLY A 96 -18.49 -2.32 -16.63
C GLY A 96 -17.54 -2.66 -15.47
N VAL A 97 -17.97 -2.54 -14.20
CA VAL A 97 -17.19 -3.03 -13.04
C VAL A 97 -17.02 -4.54 -13.10
N ILE A 98 -18.13 -5.26 -13.28
CA ILE A 98 -18.15 -6.73 -13.34
C ILE A 98 -17.29 -7.25 -14.50
N GLU A 99 -17.46 -6.69 -15.69
CA GLU A 99 -16.71 -7.09 -16.88
C GLU A 99 -15.21 -6.78 -16.76
N ARG A 100 -14.86 -5.64 -16.15
CA ARG A 100 -13.45 -5.31 -15.89
C ARG A 100 -12.81 -6.31 -14.94
N GLY A 101 -13.48 -6.64 -13.84
CA GLY A 101 -13.02 -7.67 -12.91
C GLY A 101 -12.78 -9.01 -13.59
N ALA A 102 -13.71 -9.42 -14.46
CA ALA A 102 -13.60 -10.68 -15.21
C ALA A 102 -12.46 -10.72 -16.24
N LYS A 103 -12.03 -9.57 -16.76
CA LYS A 103 -10.95 -9.46 -17.77
C LYS A 103 -9.54 -9.42 -17.15
N GLN A 104 -9.42 -9.35 -15.83
CA GLN A 104 -8.11 -9.36 -15.15
C GLN A 104 -7.58 -10.79 -14.97
N THR A 105 -6.26 -10.90 -14.79
CA THR A 105 -5.58 -12.18 -14.57
C THR A 105 -4.76 -12.10 -13.27
N PRO A 106 -5.20 -12.76 -12.18
CA PRO A 106 -6.43 -13.55 -12.05
C PRO A 106 -7.71 -12.67 -12.05
N PRO A 107 -8.90 -13.25 -12.34
CA PRO A 107 -10.16 -12.51 -12.31
C PRO A 107 -10.43 -11.91 -10.93
N VAL A 108 -10.76 -10.62 -10.91
CA VAL A 108 -11.08 -9.89 -9.67
C VAL A 108 -12.60 -9.84 -9.50
N THR A 109 -13.11 -10.66 -8.57
CA THR A 109 -14.52 -10.68 -8.19
C THR A 109 -14.77 -10.04 -6.83
N HIS A 110 -13.73 -9.58 -6.14
CA HIS A 110 -13.83 -8.96 -4.82
C HIS A 110 -13.40 -7.49 -4.89
N TRP A 111 -14.24 -6.61 -4.37
CA TRP A 111 -14.06 -5.16 -4.39
C TRP A 111 -14.32 -4.59 -3.00
N THR A 112 -13.50 -3.67 -2.55
CA THR A 112 -13.80 -2.91 -1.34
C THR A 112 -14.89 -1.86 -1.62
N ILE A 113 -15.60 -1.39 -0.59
CA ILE A 113 -16.59 -0.32 -0.72
C ILE A 113 -16.00 0.91 -1.43
N PRO A 114 -14.81 1.45 -1.05
CA PRO A 114 -14.18 2.54 -1.78
C PRO A 114 -13.99 2.27 -3.28
N GLU A 115 -13.48 1.09 -3.64
CA GLU A 115 -13.24 0.72 -5.04
C GLU A 115 -14.52 0.58 -5.85
N PHE A 116 -15.55 -0.03 -5.26
CA PHE A 116 -16.85 -0.14 -5.87
C PHE A 116 -17.44 1.25 -6.12
N MET A 117 -17.47 2.10 -5.09
CA MET A 117 -18.02 3.46 -5.16
C MET A 117 -17.28 4.32 -6.18
N LEU A 118 -15.94 4.25 -6.27
CA LEU A 118 -15.17 4.95 -7.32
C LEU A 118 -15.69 4.66 -8.74
N LEU A 119 -16.00 3.39 -9.02
CA LEU A 119 -16.33 2.96 -10.36
C LEU A 119 -17.82 3.09 -10.68
N SER A 120 -18.68 3.18 -9.67
CA SER A 120 -20.14 3.24 -9.83
C SER A 120 -20.77 4.58 -9.44
N LEU A 121 -20.16 5.38 -8.55
CA LEU A 121 -20.80 6.54 -7.93
C LEU A 121 -21.22 7.61 -8.94
N SER A 122 -20.38 7.92 -9.93
CA SER A 122 -20.70 8.92 -10.97
C SER A 122 -21.95 8.58 -11.77
N ALA A 123 -22.32 7.30 -11.81
CA ALA A 123 -23.54 6.85 -12.45
C ALA A 123 -24.72 6.69 -11.47
N LEU A 124 -24.44 6.57 -10.16
CA LEU A 124 -25.47 6.46 -9.11
C LEU A 124 -26.03 7.82 -8.69
N THR A 125 -25.22 8.89 -8.67
CA THR A 125 -25.62 10.24 -8.20
C THR A 125 -25.83 11.22 -9.36
N MET A 126 -27.04 11.35 -9.87
CA MET A 126 -27.34 12.24 -11.00
C MET A 126 -27.47 13.73 -10.65
N GLU A 127 -27.64 14.09 -9.38
CA GLU A 127 -28.00 15.47 -8.95
C GLU A 127 -26.93 16.14 -8.07
N ARG A 128 -25.85 15.45 -7.70
CA ARG A 128 -24.77 16.03 -6.87
C ARG A 128 -23.63 16.50 -7.75
N THR A 129 -23.76 17.74 -8.22
CA THR A 129 -22.69 18.48 -8.87
C THR A 129 -21.56 18.77 -7.87
N ASP A 130 -20.39 18.25 -8.23
CA ASP A 130 -19.06 18.76 -7.96
C ASP A 130 -18.38 18.33 -6.66
N ASP A 131 -18.83 18.75 -5.47
CA ASP A 131 -18.00 18.56 -4.26
C ASP A 131 -18.00 17.12 -3.71
N ASP A 132 -19.14 16.44 -3.63
CA ASP A 132 -19.21 15.08 -3.07
C ASP A 132 -18.58 14.03 -3.98
N LEU A 133 -18.63 14.27 -5.30
CA LEU A 133 -18.06 13.39 -6.30
C LEU A 133 -16.54 13.54 -6.35
N ILE A 134 -16.02 14.78 -6.43
CA ILE A 134 -14.58 15.07 -6.37
C ILE A 134 -14.01 14.62 -5.03
N THR A 135 -14.71 14.85 -3.91
CA THR A 135 -14.30 14.39 -2.58
C THR A 135 -14.23 12.87 -2.51
N THR A 136 -15.19 12.16 -3.11
CA THR A 136 -15.13 10.70 -3.19
C THR A 136 -13.97 10.22 -4.06
N PHE A 137 -13.83 10.72 -5.30
CA PHE A 137 -12.74 10.33 -6.19
C PHE A 137 -11.38 10.60 -5.53
N THR A 138 -11.24 11.75 -4.87
CA THR A 138 -10.06 12.09 -4.08
C THR A 138 -9.87 11.12 -2.92
N GLY A 139 -10.93 10.80 -2.17
CA GLY A 139 -10.91 9.83 -1.08
C GLY A 139 -10.45 8.44 -1.49
N VAL A 140 -10.96 7.91 -2.60
CA VAL A 140 -10.56 6.59 -3.11
C VAL A 140 -9.14 6.63 -3.68
N MET A 141 -8.75 7.68 -4.40
CA MET A 141 -7.36 7.84 -4.85
C MET A 141 -6.39 7.94 -3.68
N MET A 142 -6.75 8.66 -2.61
CA MET A 142 -5.96 8.73 -1.39
C MET A 142 -5.87 7.36 -0.71
N PHE A 143 -6.97 6.61 -0.62
CA PHE A 143 -6.98 5.27 -0.05
C PHE A 143 -6.08 4.30 -0.84
N GLN A 144 -6.22 4.29 -2.16
CA GLN A 144 -5.39 3.47 -3.06
C GLN A 144 -3.93 3.89 -3.05
N ASP A 145 -3.63 5.20 -3.00
CA ASP A 145 -2.27 5.71 -2.87
C ASP A 145 -1.64 5.29 -1.53
N ASN A 146 -2.40 5.36 -0.44
CA ASN A 146 -1.95 4.91 0.88
C ASN A 146 -1.69 3.41 0.91
N GLN A 147 -2.58 2.59 0.33
CA GLN A 147 -2.36 1.14 0.20
C GLN A 147 -1.12 0.84 -0.66
N ARG A 148 -0.96 1.55 -1.79
CA ARG A 148 0.20 1.42 -2.67
C ARG A 148 1.49 1.77 -1.95
N LYS A 149 1.53 2.88 -1.21
CA LYS A 149 2.68 3.31 -0.41
C LYS A 149 3.02 2.27 0.64
N GLY A 150 2.03 1.81 1.42
CA GLY A 150 2.23 0.76 2.43
C GLY A 150 2.79 -0.53 1.84
N LEU A 151 2.21 -1.03 0.74
CA LEU A 151 2.71 -2.23 0.05
C LEU A 151 4.12 -2.04 -0.51
N ARG A 152 4.43 -0.86 -1.04
CA ARG A 152 5.77 -0.52 -1.55
C ARG A 152 6.80 -0.51 -0.43
N ASP A 153 6.49 0.11 0.70
CA ASP A 153 7.39 0.20 1.85
C ASP A 153 7.67 -1.20 2.42
N GLU A 154 6.62 -2.03 2.56
CA GLU A 154 6.77 -3.39 3.05
C GLU A 154 7.55 -4.29 2.07
N LEU A 155 7.32 -4.15 0.77
CA LEU A 155 8.07 -4.85 -0.26
C LEU A 155 9.55 -4.46 -0.24
N ALA A 156 9.85 -3.18 -0.05
CA ALA A 156 11.22 -2.68 0.07
C ALA A 156 11.93 -3.29 1.30
N GLU A 157 11.24 -3.38 2.45
CA GLU A 157 11.79 -4.01 3.66
C GLU A 157 12.08 -5.50 3.46
N MET A 158 11.14 -6.25 2.87
CA MET A 158 11.33 -7.69 2.64
C MET A 158 12.40 -7.98 1.58
N THR A 159 12.49 -7.15 0.54
CA THR A 159 13.52 -7.28 -0.50
C THR A 159 14.92 -7.03 0.07
N ALA A 160 15.07 -6.04 0.94
CA ALA A 160 16.31 -5.78 1.64
C ALA A 160 16.74 -6.98 2.51
N GLU A 161 15.81 -7.55 3.27
CA GLU A 161 16.06 -8.74 4.07
C GLU A 161 16.47 -9.95 3.21
N LEU A 162 15.80 -10.19 2.08
CA LEU A 162 16.19 -11.23 1.13
C LEU A 162 17.60 -11.02 0.57
N LYS A 163 17.97 -9.78 0.24
CA LYS A 163 19.30 -9.48 -0.27
C LYS A 163 20.38 -9.74 0.78
N ILE A 164 20.11 -9.47 2.05
CA ILE A 164 20.99 -9.86 3.17
C ILE A 164 21.11 -11.38 3.26
N TYR A 165 20.00 -12.13 3.20
CA TYR A 165 20.06 -13.61 3.14
C TYR A 165 20.83 -14.13 1.92
N GLY A 166 20.74 -13.46 0.77
CA GLY A 166 21.50 -13.78 -0.44
C GLY A 166 23.01 -13.63 -0.24
N VAL A 167 23.45 -12.54 0.38
CA VAL A 167 24.86 -12.33 0.78
C VAL A 167 25.31 -13.45 1.72
N ILE A 168 24.54 -13.74 2.77
CA ILE A 168 24.85 -14.79 3.75
C ILE A 168 25.04 -16.14 3.05
N GLN A 169 24.12 -16.51 2.14
CA GLN A 169 24.22 -17.77 1.40
C GLN A 169 25.42 -17.81 0.46
N SER A 170 25.75 -16.69 -0.19
CA SER A 170 26.94 -16.60 -1.04
C SER A 170 28.21 -16.85 -0.25
N GLU A 171 28.36 -16.22 0.93
CA GLU A 171 29.52 -16.40 1.83
C GLU A 171 29.63 -17.85 2.32
N ILE A 172 28.50 -18.46 2.74
CA ILE A 172 28.48 -19.88 3.15
C ILE A 172 28.90 -20.79 1.99
N ASN A 173 28.36 -20.57 0.79
CA ASN A 173 28.66 -21.37 -0.40
C ASN A 173 30.11 -21.22 -0.85
N GLN A 174 30.71 -20.04 -0.70
CA GLN A 174 32.12 -19.83 -0.99
C GLN A 174 33.01 -20.69 -0.08
N VAL A 175 32.68 -20.77 1.22
CA VAL A 175 33.42 -21.62 2.17
C VAL A 175 33.17 -23.11 1.92
N LEU A 176 31.93 -23.51 1.58
CA LEU A 176 31.59 -24.89 1.22
C LEU A 176 32.29 -25.36 -0.07
N SER A 177 32.51 -24.45 -1.02
CA SER A 177 33.18 -24.74 -2.29
C SER A 177 34.71 -24.73 -2.15
N ALA A 178 35.25 -24.08 -1.12
CA ALA A 178 36.66 -24.14 -0.78
C ALA A 178 37.01 -25.50 -0.15
N ALA A 179 38.31 -25.85 -0.14
CA ALA A 179 38.83 -27.18 0.23
C ALA A 179 38.18 -27.81 1.51
N SER A 180 38.23 -29.15 1.62
CA SER A 180 37.47 -29.95 2.61
C SER A 180 37.86 -29.80 4.09
N ASN A 181 38.48 -28.70 4.51
CA ASN A 181 38.91 -28.44 5.90
C ASN A 181 38.60 -26.99 6.36
N GLN A 182 37.67 -26.32 5.68
CA GLN A 182 37.38 -24.91 5.93
C GLN A 182 36.41 -24.72 7.10
N THR A 183 36.57 -23.58 7.77
CA THR A 183 35.76 -23.17 8.91
C THR A 183 35.08 -21.84 8.57
N PHE A 184 33.75 -21.84 8.55
CA PHE A 184 32.96 -20.64 8.39
C PHE A 184 32.78 -19.95 9.73
N LYS A 185 33.08 -18.65 9.83
CA LYS A 185 32.91 -17.87 11.05
C LYS A 185 31.69 -16.97 10.95
N THR A 186 30.86 -16.94 11.99
CA THR A 186 29.62 -16.13 12.00
C THR A 186 29.85 -14.67 12.41
N ASN A 187 31.11 -14.25 12.58
CA ASN A 187 31.47 -12.90 12.98
C ASN A 187 31.72 -11.96 11.79
N PHE A 188 31.47 -12.39 10.55
CA PHE A 188 31.61 -11.52 9.38
C PHE A 188 30.61 -10.35 9.45
N ASN A 189 31.04 -9.18 8.99
CA ASN A 189 30.31 -7.93 9.15
C ASN A 189 29.30 -7.70 8.02
N LEU A 190 28.02 -7.74 8.34
CA LEU A 190 26.92 -7.40 7.42
C LEU A 190 26.79 -5.89 7.19
N MET A 191 27.52 -5.04 7.90
CA MET A 191 27.58 -3.59 7.62
C MET A 191 28.54 -3.24 6.48
N ASP A 192 29.29 -4.21 5.95
CA ASP A 192 30.15 -3.96 4.79
C ASP A 192 29.30 -3.71 3.53
N TYR A 193 29.20 -2.44 3.17
CA TYR A 193 28.39 -1.97 2.04
C TYR A 193 28.80 -2.60 0.70
N LYS A 194 30.04 -3.09 0.58
CA LYS A 194 30.56 -3.73 -0.64
C LYS A 194 29.90 -5.09 -0.90
N LEU A 195 29.44 -5.78 0.15
CA LEU A 195 28.72 -7.05 0.03
C LEU A 195 27.42 -6.91 -0.78
N TYR A 196 26.85 -5.71 -0.79
CA TYR A 196 25.58 -5.40 -1.45
C TYR A 196 25.76 -4.62 -2.76
N GLY A 197 27.01 -4.38 -3.17
CA GLY A 197 27.37 -3.67 -4.41
C GLY A 197 27.23 -2.15 -4.34
N TYR A 198 27.22 -1.54 -3.15
CA TYR A 198 27.22 -0.07 -3.04
C TYR A 198 28.60 0.52 -3.29
N GLU A 199 28.63 1.71 -3.87
CA GLU A 199 29.87 2.45 -4.16
C GLU A 199 30.46 3.13 -2.92
N SER A 200 29.62 3.47 -1.94
CA SER A 200 30.01 4.17 -0.71
C SER A 200 29.08 3.85 0.45
N LEU A 201 29.58 4.09 1.68
CA LEU A 201 28.76 3.98 2.89
C LEU A 201 27.55 4.92 2.84
N ALA A 202 27.73 6.17 2.41
CA ALA A 202 26.64 7.12 2.27
C ALA A 202 25.51 6.58 1.38
N LYS A 203 25.84 5.89 0.28
CA LYS A 203 24.83 5.24 -0.59
C LYS A 203 24.18 4.02 0.03
N PHE A 204 24.92 3.25 0.82
CA PHE A 204 24.35 2.13 1.57
C PHE A 204 23.37 2.61 2.66
N MET A 205 23.66 3.72 3.32
CA MET A 205 22.80 4.29 4.37
C MET A 205 21.44 4.80 3.82
N GLU A 206 21.35 5.07 2.52
CA GLU A 206 20.10 5.35 1.81
C GLU A 206 19.30 4.06 1.50
N GLY A 207 19.92 2.88 1.58
CA GLY A 207 19.37 1.58 1.19
C GLY A 207 18.49 0.91 2.25
N GLY A 208 17.69 -0.06 1.80
CA GLY A 208 16.80 -0.83 2.70
C GLY A 208 17.56 -1.78 3.61
N GLU A 209 18.71 -2.28 3.16
CA GLU A 209 19.59 -3.20 3.88
C GLU A 209 20.14 -2.53 5.14
N PHE A 210 20.67 -1.31 5.00
CA PHE A 210 21.09 -0.50 6.14
C PHE A 210 19.92 -0.18 7.07
N LYS A 211 18.76 0.20 6.53
CA LYS A 211 17.55 0.47 7.33
C LYS A 211 17.15 -0.74 8.18
N LEU A 212 17.35 -1.97 7.71
CA LEU A 212 17.10 -3.18 8.49
C LEU A 212 18.21 -3.43 9.52
N LEU A 213 19.48 -3.41 9.09
CA LEU A 213 20.62 -3.72 9.95
C LEU A 213 20.79 -2.70 11.09
N SER A 214 20.51 -1.42 10.83
CA SER A 214 20.60 -0.37 11.83
C SER A 214 19.61 -0.54 12.99
N LYS A 215 18.50 -1.26 12.80
CA LYS A 215 17.59 -1.62 13.90
C LYS A 215 18.28 -2.51 14.94
N MET A 216 19.36 -3.20 14.55
CA MET A 216 20.09 -4.15 15.38
C MET A 216 21.31 -3.51 16.07
N PHE A 217 21.51 -2.20 15.93
CA PHE A 217 22.52 -1.49 16.71
C PHE A 217 22.17 -1.55 18.20
N SER A 218 23.14 -1.95 19.01
CA SER A 218 23.01 -2.01 20.47
C SER A 218 23.67 -0.83 21.20
N ASP A 219 24.42 0.01 20.49
CA ASP A 219 25.13 1.15 21.04
C ASP A 219 24.20 2.38 21.11
N GLU A 220 23.97 2.88 22.33
CA GLU A 220 23.14 4.05 22.61
C GLU A 220 23.59 5.30 21.85
N GLN A 221 24.89 5.45 21.59
CA GLN A 221 25.43 6.58 20.82
C GLN A 221 24.94 6.55 19.37
N VAL A 222 24.86 5.37 18.78
CA VAL A 222 24.40 5.17 17.40
C VAL A 222 22.91 5.43 17.31
N THR A 223 22.13 4.89 18.24
CA THR A 223 20.68 5.11 18.30
C THR A 223 20.37 6.60 18.45
N LYS A 224 21.12 7.31 19.31
CA LYS A 224 20.96 8.76 19.48
C LYS A 224 21.34 9.53 18.21
N ALA A 225 22.46 9.19 17.58
CA ALA A 225 22.88 9.83 16.34
C ALA A 225 21.88 9.61 15.19
N GLN A 226 21.32 8.40 15.09
CA GLN A 226 20.27 8.07 14.14
C GLN A 226 18.99 8.88 14.37
N GLN A 227 18.60 9.04 15.64
CA GLN A 227 17.43 9.83 15.99
C GLN A 227 17.64 11.33 15.71
N ASP A 228 18.81 11.87 16.07
CA ASP A 228 19.18 13.25 15.77
C ASP A 228 19.19 13.53 14.26
N PHE A 229 19.75 12.62 13.47
CA PHE A 229 19.74 12.70 12.01
C PHE A 229 18.31 12.67 11.45
N THR A 230 17.47 11.77 11.96
CA THR A 230 16.06 11.67 11.54
C THR A 230 15.28 12.95 11.86
N ASN A 231 15.49 13.52 13.05
CA ASN A 231 14.87 14.78 13.46
C ASN A 231 15.30 15.94 12.57
N ALA A 232 16.60 16.07 12.28
CA ALA A 232 17.11 17.11 11.40
C ALA A 232 16.58 16.98 9.97
N LYS A 233 16.45 15.75 9.46
CA LYS A 233 15.82 15.47 8.16
C LYS A 233 14.36 15.92 8.12
N ASN A 234 13.58 15.55 9.13
CA ASN A 234 12.15 15.90 9.21
C ASN A 234 11.96 17.43 9.31
N GLU A 235 12.79 18.13 10.09
CA GLU A 235 12.73 19.60 10.18
C GLU A 235 13.13 20.26 8.85
N LEU A 236 14.14 19.73 8.13
CA LEU A 236 14.49 20.23 6.79
C LEU A 236 13.32 20.07 5.81
N GLU A 237 12.67 18.90 5.78
CA GLU A 237 11.50 18.64 4.92
C GLU A 237 10.33 19.59 5.24
N LYS A 238 10.06 19.80 6.53
CA LYS A 238 9.03 20.74 7.01
C LYS A 238 9.35 22.18 6.61
N VAL A 239 10.54 22.68 6.91
CA VAL A 239 10.94 24.06 6.58
C VAL A 239 10.91 24.30 5.06
N THR A 240 11.34 23.32 4.26
CA THR A 240 11.31 23.40 2.80
C THR A 240 9.89 23.48 2.25
N SER A 241 8.92 22.82 2.89
CA SER A 241 7.52 22.83 2.47
C SER A 241 6.71 24.01 2.99
N THR A 242 7.07 24.61 4.14
CA THR A 242 6.24 25.64 4.80
C THR A 242 6.85 27.04 4.86
N SER A 243 8.17 27.20 4.68
CA SER A 243 8.86 28.48 4.87
C SER A 243 9.43 28.99 3.56
N LEU A 244 9.05 30.21 3.16
CA LEU A 244 9.67 30.92 2.03
C LEU A 244 10.93 31.70 2.44
N ASN A 245 11.35 31.63 3.70
CA ASN A 245 12.52 32.36 4.20
C ASN A 245 13.82 31.59 3.89
N PRO A 246 14.69 32.10 3.00
CA PRO A 246 15.90 31.40 2.58
C PRO A 246 16.90 31.17 3.73
N LYS A 247 16.92 32.05 4.73
CA LYS A 247 17.84 31.94 5.88
C LYS A 247 17.49 30.74 6.76
N ILE A 248 16.20 30.55 7.04
CA ILE A 248 15.72 29.41 7.85
C ILE A 248 15.96 28.09 7.11
N GLN A 249 15.76 28.06 5.78
CA GLN A 249 16.10 26.89 4.96
C GLN A 249 17.60 26.57 4.99
N ALA A 250 18.47 27.59 4.92
CA ALA A 250 19.91 27.41 4.96
C ALA A 250 20.41 26.89 6.32
N GLU A 251 19.82 27.38 7.43
CA GLU A 251 20.12 26.90 8.79
C GLU A 251 19.71 25.44 8.97
N ALA A 252 18.49 25.07 8.55
CA ALA A 252 18.01 23.68 8.61
C ALA A 252 18.86 22.73 7.74
N LYS A 253 19.27 23.17 6.55
CA LYS A 253 20.17 22.40 5.69
C LYS A 253 21.54 22.18 6.32
N THR A 254 22.10 23.20 6.95
CA THR A 254 23.39 23.11 7.63
C THR A 254 23.34 22.14 8.82
N ASP A 255 22.25 22.18 9.60
CA ASP A 255 22.04 21.23 10.70
C ASP A 255 21.91 19.79 10.19
N TYR A 256 21.12 19.58 9.14
CA TYR A 256 20.98 18.29 8.47
C TYR A 256 22.32 17.71 8.02
N GLU A 257 23.13 18.46 7.27
CA GLU A 257 24.43 17.97 6.78
C GLU A 257 25.40 17.67 7.92
N ARG A 258 25.39 18.48 8.99
CA ARG A 258 26.20 18.23 10.19
C ARG A 258 25.78 16.93 10.89
N LYS A 259 24.48 16.73 11.12
CA LYS A 259 23.96 15.53 11.78
C LYS A 259 24.17 14.28 10.92
N LYS A 260 24.05 14.41 9.60
CA LYS A 260 24.37 13.36 8.64
C LYS A 260 25.84 12.93 8.75
N ALA A 261 26.78 13.86 8.71
CA ALA A 261 28.21 13.55 8.80
C ALA A 261 28.58 12.84 10.13
N ILE A 262 28.04 13.32 11.25
CA ILE A 262 28.23 12.67 12.57
C ILE A 262 27.68 11.24 12.55
N PHE A 263 26.50 11.04 11.97
CA PHE A 263 25.90 9.71 11.90
C PHE A 263 26.71 8.77 11.00
N GLU A 264 27.19 9.24 9.85
CA GLU A 264 28.08 8.47 8.95
C GLU A 264 29.36 8.03 9.67
N GLU A 265 30.05 8.94 10.38
CA GLU A 265 31.28 8.63 11.13
C GLU A 265 31.04 7.58 12.22
N ILE A 266 29.94 7.69 12.96
CA ILE A 266 29.59 6.71 13.99
C ILE A 266 29.30 5.35 13.36
N VAL A 267 28.54 5.32 12.27
CA VAL A 267 28.16 4.09 11.55
C VAL A 267 29.38 3.36 10.97
N GLU A 268 30.42 4.06 10.53
CA GLU A 268 31.66 3.45 10.01
C GLU A 268 32.30 2.47 11.02
N THR A 269 32.09 2.69 12.31
CA THR A 269 32.64 1.85 13.38
C THR A 269 31.73 0.69 13.78
N GLN A 270 30.50 0.66 13.27
CA GLN A 270 29.50 -0.31 13.69
C GLN A 270 29.63 -1.64 12.96
N ILE A 271 29.40 -2.72 13.71
CA ILE A 271 29.47 -4.09 13.20
C ILE A 271 28.19 -4.80 13.57
N ILE A 272 27.49 -5.30 12.54
CA ILE A 272 26.42 -6.27 12.71
C ILE A 272 26.94 -7.60 12.20
N THR A 273 27.17 -8.54 13.11
CA THR A 273 27.62 -9.87 12.72
C THR A 273 26.46 -10.67 12.13
N LEU A 274 26.78 -11.68 11.31
CA LEU A 274 25.78 -12.68 10.89
C LEU A 274 25.01 -13.25 12.08
N LYS A 275 25.73 -13.60 13.16
CA LYS A 275 25.09 -14.15 14.35
C LYS A 275 24.07 -13.19 14.93
N THR A 276 24.44 -11.93 15.13
CA THR A 276 23.53 -10.86 15.59
C THR A 276 22.30 -10.76 14.69
N PHE A 277 22.50 -10.77 13.37
CA PHE A 277 21.40 -10.69 12.42
C PHE A 277 20.45 -11.89 12.51
N LEU A 278 20.98 -13.12 12.54
CA LEU A 278 20.15 -14.34 12.60
C LEU A 278 19.40 -14.46 13.93
N GLU A 279 20.00 -14.07 15.04
CA GLU A 279 19.39 -14.12 16.37
C GLU A 279 18.39 -12.99 16.65
N SER A 280 18.42 -11.91 15.87
CA SER A 280 17.49 -10.77 16.04
C SER A 280 16.04 -11.11 15.63
N ASP A 281 15.07 -10.61 16.37
CA ASP A 281 13.63 -10.64 16.06
C ASP A 281 13.16 -9.41 15.26
N LEU A 282 14.04 -8.45 14.98
CA LEU A 282 13.73 -7.19 14.28
C LEU A 282 13.63 -7.33 12.76
N LYS A 283 13.34 -8.55 12.28
CA LYS A 283 13.25 -8.93 10.86
C LYS A 283 12.04 -9.86 10.62
N LYS A 284 11.54 -9.91 9.38
CA LYS A 284 10.29 -10.60 9.04
C LYS A 284 10.42 -12.13 9.09
N SER A 285 11.60 -12.68 8.83
CA SER A 285 11.89 -14.12 8.95
C SER A 285 12.00 -14.64 10.39
N GLY A 286 11.97 -13.72 11.38
CA GLY A 286 12.07 -14.03 12.80
C GLY A 286 13.47 -14.46 13.27
N ALA A 287 13.62 -14.63 14.58
CA ALA A 287 14.87 -15.04 15.19
C ALA A 287 15.19 -16.54 14.96
N MET A 288 16.48 -16.85 14.83
CA MET A 288 17.04 -18.20 14.90
C MET A 288 17.76 -18.38 16.23
N SER A 289 17.70 -19.58 16.80
CA SER A 289 18.41 -19.95 18.04
C SER A 289 19.52 -20.95 17.76
N GLY A 290 20.54 -20.99 18.63
CA GLY A 290 21.60 -22.01 18.55
C GLY A 290 22.64 -21.71 17.47
N ILE A 291 22.90 -20.42 17.19
CA ILE A 291 23.93 -20.02 16.24
C ILE A 291 25.31 -20.17 16.89
N GLU A 292 26.10 -21.13 16.41
CA GLU A 292 27.49 -21.35 16.83
C GLU A 292 28.38 -20.22 16.31
N ALA A 293 29.51 -19.94 16.97
CA ALA A 293 30.45 -18.90 16.51
C ALA A 293 31.18 -19.29 15.22
N GLU A 294 31.32 -20.60 14.99
CA GLU A 294 31.94 -21.16 13.80
C GLU A 294 31.29 -22.49 13.40
N TYR A 295 31.28 -22.78 12.11
CA TYR A 295 30.78 -24.02 11.53
C TYR A 295 31.87 -24.65 10.67
N LYS A 296 32.32 -25.84 11.04
CA LYS A 296 33.35 -26.59 10.30
C LYS A 296 32.71 -27.45 9.24
N TYR A 297 33.35 -27.50 8.07
CA TYR A 297 33.07 -28.53 7.10
C TYR A 297 33.58 -29.88 7.62
N ASP A 298 32.76 -30.92 7.49
CA ASP A 298 33.08 -32.29 7.83
C ASP A 298 32.38 -33.20 6.79
N LYS A 299 33.05 -34.24 6.31
CA LYS A 299 32.48 -35.14 5.28
C LYS A 299 31.40 -36.06 5.82
N ASP A 300 31.50 -36.46 7.09
CA ASP A 300 30.62 -37.44 7.72
C ASP A 300 29.52 -36.76 8.55
N ASN A 301 29.78 -35.57 9.09
CA ASN A 301 28.82 -34.77 9.84
C ASN A 301 28.90 -33.26 9.50
N ASN A 302 28.50 -32.90 8.28
CA ASN A 302 28.62 -31.55 7.73
C ASN A 302 27.73 -30.51 8.44
N LYS A 303 28.15 -30.04 9.61
CA LYS A 303 27.50 -28.96 10.36
C LYS A 303 27.34 -27.70 9.53
N LEU A 304 28.33 -27.35 8.71
CA LEU A 304 28.26 -26.19 7.81
C LEU A 304 27.17 -26.35 6.74
N GLY A 305 27.03 -27.54 6.17
CA GLY A 305 25.95 -27.87 5.24
C GLY A 305 24.56 -27.76 5.88
N ASN A 306 24.40 -28.34 7.07
CA ASN A 306 23.14 -28.25 7.83
C ASN A 306 22.79 -26.80 8.20
N PHE A 307 23.81 -25.99 8.53
CA PHE A 307 23.64 -24.56 8.78
C PHE A 307 23.19 -23.82 7.51
N SER A 308 23.81 -24.08 6.35
CA SER A 308 23.40 -23.52 5.05
C SER A 308 21.92 -23.82 4.74
N THR A 309 21.50 -25.07 4.93
CA THR A 309 20.09 -25.48 4.75
C THR A 309 19.17 -24.72 5.70
N SER A 310 19.53 -24.61 6.97
CA SER A 310 18.74 -23.88 7.98
C SER A 310 18.56 -22.39 7.62
N VAL A 311 19.61 -21.76 7.10
CA VAL A 311 19.54 -20.37 6.61
C VAL A 311 18.66 -20.27 5.36
N SER A 312 18.68 -21.27 4.48
CA SER A 312 17.86 -21.29 3.26
C SER A 312 16.38 -21.49 3.57
N ASP A 313 16.07 -22.32 4.56
CA ASP A 313 14.69 -22.57 4.98
C ASP A 313 14.05 -21.32 5.62
N ARG A 314 14.85 -20.37 6.11
CA ARG A 314 14.38 -19.05 6.58
C ARG A 314 14.09 -18.07 5.45
N SER A 315 14.85 -18.09 4.36
CA SER A 315 14.67 -17.15 3.26
C SER A 315 13.58 -17.57 2.26
N ARG A 316 13.28 -18.86 2.13
CA ARG A 316 12.24 -19.34 1.20
C ARG A 316 10.85 -18.75 1.46
N PRO A 317 10.27 -18.82 2.68
CA PRO A 317 8.94 -18.25 2.93
C PRO A 317 8.90 -16.73 2.72
N LEU A 318 10.01 -16.05 3.01
CA LEU A 318 10.15 -14.61 2.77
C LEU A 318 10.11 -14.29 1.26
N ASN A 319 10.75 -15.12 0.42
CA ASN A 319 10.72 -14.97 -1.04
C ASN A 319 9.31 -15.18 -1.62
N ASP A 320 8.56 -16.13 -1.07
CA ASP A 320 7.16 -16.36 -1.45
C ASP A 320 6.29 -15.14 -1.08
N GLN A 321 6.49 -14.56 0.10
CA GLN A 321 5.79 -13.34 0.53
C GLN A 321 6.13 -12.12 -0.34
N VAL A 322 7.39 -11.97 -0.76
CA VAL A 322 7.80 -10.90 -1.68
C VAL A 322 7.09 -11.04 -3.03
N SER A 323 7.04 -12.26 -3.57
CA SER A 323 6.31 -12.56 -4.80
C SER A 323 4.82 -12.21 -4.67
N GLU A 324 4.17 -12.60 -3.57
CA GLU A 324 2.77 -12.30 -3.31
C GLU A 324 2.52 -10.78 -3.20
N LYS A 325 3.34 -10.07 -2.42
CA LYS A 325 3.18 -8.63 -2.23
C LYS A 325 3.48 -7.82 -3.49
N ALA A 326 4.43 -8.26 -4.32
CA ALA A 326 4.67 -7.66 -5.63
C ALA A 326 3.44 -7.82 -6.55
N ALA A 327 2.80 -8.98 -6.55
CA ALA A 327 1.55 -9.20 -7.29
C ALA A 327 0.43 -8.28 -6.78
N ARG A 328 0.26 -8.16 -5.46
CA ARG A 328 -0.72 -7.23 -4.84
C ARG A 328 -0.42 -5.77 -5.17
N LEU A 329 0.86 -5.35 -5.15
CA LEU A 329 1.26 -3.99 -5.50
C LEU A 329 0.93 -3.64 -6.95
N ASN A 330 1.16 -4.59 -7.87
CA ASN A 330 0.79 -4.43 -9.28
C ASN A 330 -0.72 -4.29 -9.46
N ASP A 331 -1.51 -5.10 -8.76
CA ASP A 331 -2.97 -5.01 -8.77
C ASP A 331 -3.47 -3.64 -8.25
N VAL A 332 -3.03 -3.22 -7.06
CA VAL A 332 -3.37 -1.91 -6.49
C VAL A 332 -2.93 -0.76 -7.40
N SER A 333 -1.76 -0.85 -8.04
CA SER A 333 -1.29 0.17 -8.98
C SER A 333 -2.15 0.22 -10.26
N SER A 334 -2.61 -0.93 -10.74
CA SER A 334 -3.54 -1.02 -11.86
C SER A 334 -4.88 -0.38 -11.52
N ARG A 335 -5.42 -0.64 -10.33
CA ARG A 335 -6.66 -0.02 -9.81
C ARG A 335 -6.53 1.49 -9.65
N TYR A 336 -5.40 1.96 -9.12
CA TYR A 336 -5.11 3.40 -9.01
C TYR A 336 -5.09 4.09 -10.39
N ASN A 337 -4.43 3.48 -11.38
CA ASN A 337 -4.41 4.04 -12.74
C ASN A 337 -5.79 4.04 -13.39
N ALA A 338 -6.58 2.98 -13.16
CA ALA A 338 -7.97 2.93 -13.62
C ALA A 338 -8.84 4.02 -12.94
N ALA A 339 -8.56 4.35 -11.68
CA ALA A 339 -9.21 5.45 -10.97
C ALA A 339 -8.93 6.82 -11.63
N ILE A 340 -7.67 7.07 -11.99
CA ILE A 340 -7.25 8.27 -12.72
C ILE A 340 -7.98 8.35 -14.07
N GLU A 341 -8.05 7.23 -14.81
CA GLU A 341 -8.72 7.22 -16.11
C GLU A 341 -10.23 7.50 -15.98
N ALA A 342 -10.89 6.91 -14.97
CA ALA A 342 -12.30 7.15 -14.70
C ALA A 342 -12.56 8.62 -14.33
N LEU A 343 -11.70 9.23 -13.52
CA LEU A 343 -11.77 10.64 -13.17
C LEU A 343 -11.59 11.54 -14.42
N ASN A 344 -10.62 11.23 -15.27
CA ASN A 344 -10.41 11.98 -16.52
C ASN A 344 -11.63 11.91 -17.45
N ARG A 345 -12.24 10.72 -17.60
CA ARG A 345 -13.48 10.56 -18.39
C ARG A 345 -14.65 11.33 -17.78
N PHE A 346 -14.72 11.38 -16.45
CA PHE A 346 -15.73 12.17 -15.75
C PHE A 346 -15.55 13.67 -16.02
N ILE A 347 -14.33 14.21 -15.86
CA ILE A 347 -14.01 15.61 -16.13
C ILE A 347 -14.37 15.97 -17.57
N GLN A 348 -14.00 15.14 -18.54
CA GLN A 348 -14.35 15.36 -19.96
C GLN A 348 -15.86 15.41 -20.20
N LYS A 349 -16.63 14.54 -19.52
CA LYS A 349 -18.08 14.51 -19.65
C LYS A 349 -18.73 15.72 -18.99
N TYR A 350 -18.21 16.15 -17.83
CA TYR A 350 -18.64 17.37 -17.16
C TYR A 350 -18.38 18.61 -18.03
N ASP A 351 -17.17 18.74 -18.58
CA ASP A 351 -16.80 19.82 -19.49
C ASP A 351 -17.71 19.86 -20.73
N SER A 352 -18.07 18.69 -21.28
CA SER A 352 -19.01 18.59 -22.40
C SER A 352 -20.40 19.08 -22.01
N ILE A 353 -20.93 18.65 -20.87
CA ILE A 353 -22.26 19.04 -20.39
C ILE A 353 -22.30 20.55 -20.08
N MET A 354 -21.26 21.09 -19.45
CA MET A 354 -21.16 22.52 -19.13
C MET A 354 -21.06 23.39 -20.39
N ARG A 355 -20.32 22.94 -21.41
CA ARG A 355 -20.29 23.61 -22.73
C ARG A 355 -21.65 23.60 -23.41
N ASP A 356 -22.38 22.48 -23.37
CA ASP A 356 -23.70 22.37 -23.98
C ASP A 356 -24.73 23.25 -23.25
N ILE A 357 -24.65 23.35 -21.91
CA ILE A 357 -25.51 24.25 -21.12
C ILE A 357 -25.20 25.72 -21.43
N LEU A 358 -23.92 26.11 -21.46
CA LEU A 358 -23.50 27.48 -21.74
C LEU A 358 -23.72 27.89 -23.20
N GLY A 359 -23.72 26.94 -24.14
CA GLY A 359 -24.04 27.20 -25.55
C GLY A 359 -25.54 27.21 -25.87
N ALA A 360 -26.39 26.75 -24.93
CA ALA A 360 -27.85 26.75 -25.07
C ALA A 360 -28.53 27.98 -24.45
N ILE A 361 -27.76 28.87 -23.82
CA ILE A 361 -28.15 30.21 -23.34
C ILE A 361 -27.64 31.24 -24.35
#